data_AF-A0A0Q4S3X9-F1
#
_entry.id   AF-A0A0Q4S3X9-F1
#
_cell.length_a   1.000
_cell.length_b   1.000
_cell.length_c   1.000
_cell.angle_alpha   90.00
_cell.angle_beta   90.00
_cell.angle_gamma   90.00
#
_symmetry.space_group_name_H-M   'P 1'
#
loop_
_entity.id
_entity.type
_entity.pdbx_description
1 polymer ?
#
loop_
_entity_poly.entity_id
_entity_poly.type
_entity_poly.pdbx_seq_one_letter_code
_entity_poly.pdbx_strand_id
1 'polypeptide(L)'
;MTATARAVSGFTLLELLVAFSIMAMALGLFYRALGGNARAVDHVQRYQGAVVLAQSLLELRDSVPAGGWNDEGDSGGYHWRVQSQPYSTDAQGPRVPVLYQVSIAISWGQGSENVRNLALSTLRPERIPPVGIRP
;
A
#
# COMPACT_ATOMS: atom_id res chain seq x y z
N MET A 1 50.84 48.45 -38.77
CA MET A 1 49.54 47.79 -38.49
C MET A 1 49.86 46.43 -37.88
N THR A 2 49.90 46.33 -36.55
CA THR A 2 50.27 45.10 -35.84
C THR A 2 49.03 44.26 -35.59
N ALA A 3 48.91 43.15 -36.30
CA ALA A 3 47.84 42.18 -36.07
C ALA A 3 48.07 41.49 -34.72
N THR A 4 47.14 41.68 -33.80
CA THR A 4 47.12 40.99 -32.51
C THR A 4 46.71 39.54 -32.75
N ALA A 5 47.66 38.61 -32.59
CA ALA A 5 47.36 37.19 -32.66
C ALA A 5 46.40 36.83 -31.52
N ARG A 6 45.18 36.42 -31.87
CA ARG A 6 44.16 36.00 -30.92
C ARG A 6 44.60 34.66 -30.33
N ALA A 7 44.90 34.64 -29.02
CA ALA A 7 45.22 33.40 -28.32
C ALA A 7 44.02 32.47 -28.40
N VAL A 8 44.13 31.41 -29.20
CA VAL A 8 43.19 30.29 -29.16
C VAL A 8 43.45 29.60 -27.83
N SER A 9 42.54 29.73 -26.88
CA SER A 9 42.55 28.93 -25.66
C SER A 9 42.29 27.49 -26.06
N GLY A 10 43.38 26.74 -26.20
CA GLY A 10 43.39 25.36 -26.64
C GLY A 10 42.59 24.49 -25.68
N PHE A 11 41.62 23.79 -26.24
CA PHE A 11 40.88 22.71 -25.61
C PHE A 11 41.89 21.72 -25.01
N THR A 12 42.06 21.70 -23.69
CA THR A 12 43.10 20.85 -23.09
C THR A 12 42.58 19.42 -22.93
N LEU A 13 43.46 18.42 -23.09
CA LEU A 13 43.10 17.01 -22.93
C LEU A 13 42.55 16.71 -21.53
N LEU A 14 43.04 17.45 -20.53
CA LEU A 14 42.57 17.39 -19.15
C LEU A 14 41.14 17.91 -19.01
N GLU A 15 40.76 18.93 -19.76
CA GLU A 15 39.42 19.53 -19.74
C GLU A 15 38.36 18.57 -20.29
N LEU A 16 38.67 17.87 -21.38
CA LEU A 16 37.80 16.80 -21.90
C LEU A 16 37.65 15.66 -20.89
N LEU A 17 38.73 15.27 -20.20
CA LEU A 17 38.70 14.21 -19.19
C LEU A 17 37.86 14.61 -17.98
N VAL A 18 38.02 15.85 -17.51
CA VAL A 18 37.22 16.40 -16.39
C VAL A 18 35.75 16.49 -16.81
N ALA A 19 35.45 17.01 -17.99
CA ALA A 19 34.08 17.08 -18.51
C ALA A 19 33.45 15.69 -18.62
N PHE A 20 34.19 14.69 -19.11
CA PHE A 20 33.72 13.31 -19.20
C PHE A 20 33.49 12.70 -17.80
N SER A 21 34.35 13.02 -16.84
CA SER A 21 34.23 12.56 -15.46
C SER A 21 32.98 13.15 -14.79
N ILE A 22 32.72 14.45 -14.96
CA ILE A 22 31.49 15.10 -14.49
C ILE A 22 30.26 14.50 -15.17
N MET A 23 30.32 14.29 -16.48
CA MET A 23 29.23 13.67 -17.25
C MET A 23 28.92 12.25 -16.74
N ALA A 24 29.94 11.42 -16.52
CA ALA A 24 29.78 10.07 -16.00
C ALA A 24 29.16 10.06 -14.60
N MET A 25 29.60 10.96 -13.71
CA MET A 25 29.01 11.10 -12.37
C MET A 25 27.54 11.57 -12.44
N ALA A 26 27.25 12.57 -13.27
CA ALA A 26 25.90 13.07 -13.48
C ALA A 26 24.97 11.97 -14.02
N LEU A 27 25.45 11.16 -14.96
CA LEU A 27 24.71 10.03 -15.53
C LEU A 27 24.44 8.94 -14.47
N GLY A 28 25.41 8.64 -13.61
CA GLY A 28 25.23 7.70 -12.49
C GLY A 28 24.14 8.17 -11.50
N LEU A 29 24.14 9.45 -11.15
CA LEU A 29 23.09 10.06 -10.32
C LEU A 29 21.71 9.99 -11.00
N PHE A 30 21.67 10.26 -12.31
CA PHE A 30 20.44 10.20 -13.10
C PHE A 30 19.82 8.80 -13.12
N TYR A 31 20.64 7.76 -13.37
CA TYR A 31 20.16 6.37 -13.32
C TYR A 31 19.66 5.98 -11.92
N ARG A 32 20.34 6.44 -10.86
CA ARG A 32 19.92 6.19 -9.50
C ARG A 32 18.56 6.84 -9.18
N ALA A 33 18.34 8.06 -9.65
CA ALA A 33 17.06 8.76 -9.50
C ALA A 33 15.93 8.04 -10.26
N LEU A 34 16.17 7.62 -11.51
CA LEU A 34 15.22 6.85 -12.31
C LEU A 34 14.85 5.52 -11.64
N GLY A 35 15.85 4.78 -11.14
CA GLY A 35 15.62 3.50 -10.44
C GLY A 35 14.89 3.66 -9.10
N GLY A 36 15.06 4.80 -8.41
CA GLY A 36 14.31 5.15 -7.21
C GLY A 36 12.82 5.33 -7.49
N ASN A 37 12.49 6.02 -8.58
CA ASN A 37 11.09 6.28 -8.98
C ASN A 37 10.34 4.98 -9.30
N ALA A 38 10.98 4.04 -10.01
CA ALA A 38 10.35 2.75 -10.33
C ALA A 38 9.97 1.95 -9.07
N ARG A 39 10.86 1.89 -8.07
CA ARG A 39 10.58 1.22 -6.79
C ARG A 39 9.47 1.90 -6.01
N ALA A 40 9.45 3.24 -6.00
CA ALA A 40 8.38 4.00 -5.35
C ALA A 40 7.01 3.71 -5.97
N VAL A 41 6.94 3.59 -7.31
CA VAL A 41 5.69 3.23 -8.02
C VAL A 41 5.23 1.82 -7.66
N ASP A 42 6.11 0.82 -7.66
CA ASP A 42 5.76 -0.56 -7.25
C ASP A 42 5.17 -0.60 -5.84
N HIS A 43 5.77 0.15 -4.90
CA HIS A 43 5.24 0.23 -3.53
C HIS A 43 3.82 0.79 -3.47
N VAL A 44 3.54 1.86 -4.21
CA VAL A 44 2.20 2.45 -4.28
C VAL A 44 1.19 1.48 -4.90
N GLN A 45 1.58 0.79 -5.97
CA GLN A 45 0.71 -0.18 -6.64
C GLN A 45 0.33 -1.35 -5.72
N ARG A 46 1.29 -1.90 -4.97
CA ARG A 46 0.99 -2.97 -4.00
C ARG A 46 0.09 -2.51 -2.86
N TYR A 47 0.30 -1.29 -2.37
CA TYR A 47 -0.55 -0.74 -1.33
C TYR A 47 -1.99 -0.56 -1.84
N GLN A 48 -2.16 -0.03 -3.05
CA GLN A 48 -3.48 0.07 -3.69
C GLN A 48 -4.14 -1.29 -3.86
N GLY A 49 -3.39 -2.31 -4.28
CA GLY A 49 -3.88 -3.69 -4.37
C GLY A 49 -4.37 -4.24 -3.03
N ALA A 50 -3.62 -4.00 -1.94
CA ALA A 50 -4.04 -4.39 -0.60
C ALA A 50 -5.33 -3.67 -0.15
N VAL A 51 -5.48 -2.37 -0.46
CA VAL A 51 -6.70 -1.61 -0.15
C VAL A 51 -7.90 -2.15 -0.90
N VAL A 52 -7.76 -2.43 -2.21
CA VAL A 52 -8.83 -3.03 -3.02
C VAL A 52 -9.21 -4.39 -2.46
N LEU A 53 -8.24 -5.24 -2.09
CA LEU A 53 -8.52 -6.53 -1.47
C LEU A 53 -9.26 -6.38 -0.15
N ALA A 54 -8.86 -5.44 0.72
CA ALA A 54 -9.56 -5.17 1.98
C ALA A 54 -11.02 -4.74 1.74
N GLN A 55 -11.26 -3.89 0.75
CA GLN A 55 -12.61 -3.46 0.36
C GLN A 55 -13.45 -4.62 -0.16
N SER A 56 -12.91 -5.44 -1.07
CA SER A 56 -13.61 -6.63 -1.57
C SER A 56 -13.94 -7.63 -0.47
N LEU A 57 -13.04 -7.83 0.50
CA LEU A 57 -13.31 -8.67 1.67
C LEU A 57 -14.46 -8.09 2.51
N LEU A 58 -14.48 -6.78 2.75
CA LEU A 58 -15.58 -6.13 3.47
C LEU A 58 -16.93 -6.20 2.74
N GLU A 59 -16.92 -6.13 1.42
CA GLU A 59 -18.13 -6.20 0.59
C GLU A 59 -18.71 -7.61 0.51
N LEU A 60 -17.93 -8.64 0.87
CA LEU A 60 -18.40 -10.02 0.89
C LEU A 60 -19.55 -10.24 1.90
N ARG A 61 -19.57 -9.45 2.99
CA ARG A 61 -20.57 -9.56 4.06
C ARG A 61 -20.95 -8.20 4.64
N ASP A 62 -22.22 -7.83 4.47
CA ASP A 62 -22.76 -6.60 5.07
C ASP A 62 -23.07 -6.73 6.57
N SER A 63 -23.18 -7.95 7.08
CA SER A 63 -23.49 -8.25 8.49
C SER A 63 -22.67 -9.43 8.99
N VAL A 64 -22.43 -9.47 10.30
CA VAL A 64 -21.66 -10.54 10.94
C VAL A 64 -22.61 -11.62 11.47
N PRO A 65 -22.39 -12.91 11.20
CA PRO A 65 -23.17 -13.97 11.83
C PRO A 65 -23.03 -13.94 13.37
N ALA A 66 -24.03 -14.45 14.10
CA ALA A 66 -23.97 -14.55 15.57
C ALA A 66 -22.70 -15.26 16.10
N GLY A 67 -22.19 -16.23 15.33
CA GLY A 67 -20.95 -16.96 15.64
C GLY A 67 -19.65 -16.18 15.37
N GLY A 68 -19.75 -14.94 14.88
CA GLY A 68 -18.62 -14.15 14.41
C GLY A 68 -18.20 -14.50 12.98
N TRP A 69 -17.15 -13.83 12.53
CA TRP A 69 -16.51 -13.95 11.23
C TRP A 69 -15.00 -14.11 11.45
N ASN A 70 -14.46 -15.25 11.04
CA ASN A 70 -13.03 -15.53 11.09
C ASN A 70 -12.65 -16.29 9.83
N ASP A 71 -11.98 -15.61 8.89
CA ASP A 71 -11.53 -16.18 7.62
C ASP A 71 -10.07 -15.76 7.39
N GLU A 72 -9.29 -16.61 6.74
CA GLU A 72 -7.94 -16.27 6.28
C GLU A 72 -7.66 -16.91 4.93
N GLY A 73 -6.67 -16.37 4.22
CA GLY A 73 -6.27 -16.94 2.94
C GLY A 73 -5.26 -16.08 2.20
N ASP A 74 -4.99 -16.52 0.98
CA ASP A 74 -3.96 -15.95 0.12
C ASP A 74 -4.57 -15.52 -1.20
N SER A 75 -4.23 -14.33 -1.68
CA SER A 75 -4.75 -13.80 -2.94
C SER A 75 -3.74 -12.88 -3.57
N GLY A 76 -3.23 -13.23 -4.76
CA GLY A 76 -2.33 -12.36 -5.53
C GLY A 76 -1.03 -11.96 -4.80
N GLY A 77 -0.52 -12.82 -3.91
CA GLY A 77 0.68 -12.53 -3.10
C GLY A 77 0.41 -11.71 -1.83
N TYR A 78 -0.86 -11.49 -1.49
CA TYR A 78 -1.29 -10.97 -0.20
C TYR A 78 -1.76 -12.11 0.68
N HIS A 79 -1.21 -12.19 1.89
CA HIS A 79 -1.75 -13.01 2.97
C HIS A 79 -2.75 -12.15 3.73
N TRP A 80 -3.98 -12.63 3.92
CA TRP A 80 -5.02 -11.86 4.60
C TRP A 80 -5.73 -12.66 5.67
N ARG A 81 -6.24 -11.95 6.66
CA ARG A 81 -7.03 -12.49 7.76
C ARG A 81 -8.12 -11.50 8.15
N VAL A 82 -9.33 -12.00 8.33
CA VAL A 82 -10.50 -11.28 8.82
C VAL A 82 -10.91 -11.87 10.15
N GLN A 83 -11.16 -11.02 11.15
CA GLN A 83 -11.62 -11.44 12.46
C GLN A 83 -12.66 -10.45 12.98
N SER A 84 -13.77 -10.95 13.52
CA SER A 84 -14.76 -10.14 14.21
C SER A 84 -14.75 -10.44 15.70
N GLN A 85 -14.92 -9.40 16.50
CA GLN A 85 -15.14 -9.53 17.95
C GLN A 85 -16.37 -8.72 18.36
N PRO A 86 -17.15 -9.17 19.35
CA PRO A 86 -18.26 -8.38 19.89
C PRO A 86 -17.78 -7.00 20.34
N TYR A 87 -18.53 -5.97 20.00
CA TYR A 87 -18.23 -4.59 20.37
C TYR A 87 -19.27 -4.08 21.36
N SER A 88 -18.83 -3.81 22.59
CA SER A 88 -19.68 -3.26 23.64
C SER A 88 -20.01 -1.80 23.34
N THR A 89 -21.30 -1.47 23.35
CA THR A 89 -21.80 -0.09 23.26
C THR A 89 -22.64 0.24 24.48
N ASP A 90 -22.61 1.51 24.91
CA ASP A 90 -23.43 2.00 26.02
C ASP A 90 -24.92 2.12 25.64
N ALA A 91 -25.24 2.03 24.34
CA ALA A 91 -26.61 2.01 23.86
C ALA A 91 -27.27 0.67 24.19
N GLN A 92 -28.25 0.69 25.10
CA GLN A 92 -29.01 -0.50 25.51
C GLN A 92 -30.49 -0.31 25.19
N GLY A 93 -31.11 -1.34 24.61
CA GLY A 93 -32.55 -1.35 24.34
C GLY A 93 -32.94 -2.48 23.39
N PRO A 94 -34.22 -2.90 23.40
CA PRO A 94 -34.69 -4.06 22.63
C PRO A 94 -34.61 -3.89 21.09
N ARG A 95 -34.26 -2.70 20.59
CA ARG A 95 -34.05 -2.41 19.16
C ARG A 95 -32.62 -2.03 18.80
N VAL A 96 -31.68 -2.08 19.77
CA VAL A 96 -30.27 -1.79 19.49
C VAL A 96 -29.63 -3.07 18.94
N PRO A 97 -29.12 -3.07 17.69
CA PRO A 97 -28.46 -4.24 17.14
C PRO A 97 -27.13 -4.50 17.86
N VAL A 98 -26.82 -5.78 18.10
CA VAL A 98 -25.48 -6.18 18.57
C VAL A 98 -24.46 -5.80 17.50
N LEU A 99 -23.36 -5.18 17.92
CA LEU A 99 -22.30 -4.74 17.02
C LEU A 99 -21.10 -5.67 17.14
N TYR A 100 -20.45 -5.91 16.01
CA TYR A 100 -19.18 -6.58 15.91
C TYR A 100 -18.16 -5.63 15.30
N GLN A 101 -16.98 -5.57 15.91
CA GLN A 101 -15.82 -4.94 15.30
C GLN A 101 -15.14 -5.96 14.40
N VAL A 102 -15.18 -5.72 13.10
CA VAL A 102 -14.50 -6.51 12.08
C VAL A 102 -13.16 -5.88 11.80
N SER A 103 -12.10 -6.68 11.92
CA SER A 103 -10.72 -6.30 11.67
C SER A 103 -10.16 -7.15 10.53
N ILE A 104 -9.58 -6.48 9.54
CA ILE A 104 -8.92 -7.10 8.40
C ILE A 104 -7.44 -6.76 8.47
N ALA A 105 -6.59 -7.76 8.46
CA ALA A 105 -5.15 -7.62 8.37
C ALA A 105 -4.66 -8.25 7.06
N ILE A 106 -3.88 -7.50 6.29
CA ILE A 106 -3.30 -7.94 5.02
C ILE A 106 -1.81 -7.72 5.08
N SER A 107 -1.01 -8.74 4.77
CA SER A 107 0.45 -8.66 4.70
C SER A 107 0.98 -9.08 3.33
N TRP A 108 2.06 -8.43 2.90
CA TRP A 108 2.74 -8.72 1.64
C TRP A 108 4.21 -8.31 1.71
N GLY A 109 5.03 -8.87 0.82
CA GLY A 109 6.47 -8.60 0.77
C GLY A 109 7.27 -9.88 0.57
N GLN A 110 8.56 -9.75 0.28
CA GLN A 110 9.48 -10.89 0.17
C GLN A 110 10.55 -10.80 1.25
N GLY A 111 10.79 -11.92 1.94
CA GLY A 111 11.74 -12.02 3.05
C GLY A 111 11.22 -11.38 4.35
N SER A 112 11.88 -11.68 5.47
CA SER A 112 11.50 -11.18 6.80
C SER A 112 11.70 -9.67 6.97
N GLU A 113 12.62 -9.06 6.21
CA GLU A 113 12.97 -7.63 6.37
C GLU A 113 12.01 -6.65 5.68
N ASN A 114 11.18 -7.10 4.73
CA ASN A 114 10.33 -6.22 3.92
C ASN A 114 8.84 -6.59 3.96
N VAL A 115 8.38 -7.28 5.01
CA VAL A 115 6.96 -7.55 5.21
C VAL A 115 6.25 -6.24 5.54
N ARG A 116 5.28 -5.87 4.71
CA ARG A 116 4.38 -4.73 4.87
C ARG A 116 3.02 -5.25 5.28
N ASN A 117 2.34 -4.48 6.12
CA ASN A 117 1.00 -4.80 6.59
C ASN A 117 0.05 -3.62 6.36
N LEU A 118 -1.21 -3.92 6.05
CA LEU A 118 -2.36 -3.04 6.06
C LEU A 118 -3.36 -3.60 7.06
N ALA A 119 -3.88 -2.75 7.94
CA ALA A 119 -4.94 -3.11 8.86
C ALA A 119 -6.13 -2.16 8.69
N LEU A 120 -7.33 -2.72 8.62
CA LEU A 120 -8.58 -1.97 8.55
C LEU A 120 -9.50 -2.50 9.65
N SER A 121 -10.23 -1.59 10.31
CA SER A 121 -11.25 -1.98 11.27
C SER A 121 -12.54 -1.22 10.99
N THR A 122 -13.67 -1.90 11.13
CA THR A 122 -15.00 -1.33 10.94
C THR A 122 -16.00 -1.97 11.89
N LEU A 123 -17.14 -1.32 12.10
CA LEU A 123 -18.25 -1.86 12.88
C LEU A 123 -19.33 -2.36 11.93
N ARG A 124 -19.80 -3.59 12.17
CA ARG A 124 -20.90 -4.20 11.43
C ARG A 124 -21.94 -4.75 12.41
N PRO A 125 -23.24 -4.64 12.12
CA PRO A 125 -24.26 -5.23 12.96
C PRO A 125 -24.27 -6.76 12.83
N GLU A 126 -24.70 -7.43 13.89
CA GLU A 126 -25.06 -8.83 13.85
C GLU A 126 -26.23 -9.05 12.88
N ARG A 127 -26.18 -10.14 12.12
CA ARG A 127 -27.24 -10.54 11.20
C ARG A 127 -28.51 -10.88 12.00
N ILE A 128 -29.49 -9.98 11.96
CA ILE A 128 -30.83 -10.26 12.51
C ILE A 128 -31.55 -11.22 11.53
N PRO A 129 -32.00 -12.41 11.97
CA PRO A 129 -32.81 -13.28 11.13
C PRO A 129 -34.10 -12.55 10.73
N PRO A 130 -34.63 -12.73 9.50
CA PRO A 130 -35.91 -12.16 9.14
C PRO A 130 -36.96 -12.64 10.14
N VAL A 131 -37.58 -11.71 10.87
CA VAL A 131 -38.71 -11.99 11.74
C VAL A 131 -39.79 -12.61 10.86
N GLY A 132 -40.02 -13.91 11.02
CA GLY A 132 -41.07 -14.61 10.32
C GLY A 132 -42.41 -13.96 10.67
N ILE A 133 -43.05 -13.32 9.70
CA ILE A 133 -44.45 -12.92 9.81
C ILE A 133 -45.23 -14.24 9.85
N ARG A 134 -45.66 -14.62 11.05
CA ARG A 134 -46.58 -15.76 11.21
C ARG A 134 -47.95 -15.31 10.69
N PRO A 135 -48.59 -16.07 9.79
CA PRO A 135 -49.92 -15.73 9.25
C PRO A 135 -51.00 -15.75 10.33
#